data_AF-A0A536RDF1-F1
#
_entry.id   AF-A0A536RDF1-F1
#
_cell.length_a   1.000
_cell.length_b   1.000
_cell.length_c   1.000
_cell.angle_alpha   90.00
_cell.angle_beta   90.00
_cell.angle_gamma   90.00
#
_symmetry.space_group_name_H-M   'P 1'
#
loop_
_entity.id
_entity.type
_entity.pdbx_description
1 polymer ?
#
loop_
_entity_poly.entity_id
_entity_poly.type
_entity_poly.pdbx_seq_one_letter_code
_entity_poly.pdbx_strand_id
1 'polypeptide(L)'
;MDLEQLRRDMADPAILGALASDHTQAVAEHGIFGTPTLVFADGASAYVRLAEEVAGDESLEVFERLVAVAASEPRILEIKRPRKPN
;
A
#
# COMPACT_ATOMS: atom_id res chain seq x y z
N MET A 1 -2.43 14.90 -18.16
CA MET A 1 -3.24 14.96 -16.92
C MET A 1 -4.02 16.27 -16.95
N ASP A 2 -5.32 16.28 -16.64
CA ASP A 2 -6.15 17.49 -16.64
C ASP A 2 -6.16 18.12 -15.24
N LEU A 3 -5.47 19.25 -15.09
CA LEU A 3 -5.31 19.94 -13.81
C LEU A 3 -6.58 20.69 -13.37
N GLU A 4 -7.39 21.16 -14.32
CA GLU A 4 -8.64 21.85 -13.99
C GLU A 4 -9.72 20.86 -13.55
N GLN A 5 -9.74 19.67 -14.14
CA GLN A 5 -10.57 18.57 -13.63
C GLN A 5 -10.13 18.18 -12.21
N LEU A 6 -8.83 17.96 -11.99
CA LEU A 6 -8.33 17.62 -10.65
C LEU A 6 -8.72 18.68 -9.61
N ARG A 7 -8.56 19.97 -9.92
CA ARG A 7 -8.93 21.06 -9.01
C ARG A 7 -10.43 21.07 -8.70
N ARG A 8 -11.28 20.75 -9.67
CA ARG A 8 -12.74 20.62 -9.47
C ARG A 8 -13.06 19.42 -8.59
N ASP A 9 -12.43 18.27 -8.85
CA ASP A 9 -12.65 17.04 -8.08
C ASP A 9 -12.20 17.18 -6.61
N MET A 10 -11.08 17.86 -6.38
CA MET A 10 -10.60 18.18 -5.03
C MET A 10 -11.54 19.10 -4.24
N ALA A 11 -12.42 19.84 -4.92
CA ALA A 11 -13.41 20.71 -4.29
C ALA A 11 -14.80 20.05 -4.21
N ASP A 12 -15.00 18.86 -4.78
CA ASP A 12 -16.27 18.16 -4.78
C ASP A 12 -16.48 17.39 -3.46
N PRO A 13 -17.45 17.79 -2.61
CA PRO A 13 -17.71 17.12 -1.34
C PRO A 13 -18.14 15.66 -1.49
N ALA A 14 -18.73 15.26 -2.62
CA ALA A 14 -19.13 13.88 -2.84
C ALA A 14 -17.91 12.97 -3.03
N ILE A 15 -16.90 13.45 -3.79
CA ILE A 15 -15.63 12.74 -3.97
C ILE A 15 -14.88 12.65 -2.65
N LEU A 16 -14.79 13.76 -1.92
CA LEU A 16 -14.14 13.77 -0.60
C LEU A 16 -14.85 12.87 0.41
N GLY A 17 -16.18 12.82 0.37
CA GLY A 17 -16.99 11.93 1.20
C GLY A 17 -16.73 10.46 0.91
N ALA A 18 -16.65 10.08 -0.37
CA ALA A 18 -16.29 8.72 -0.78
C ALA A 18 -14.87 8.36 -0.33
N LEU A 19 -13.89 9.24 -0.56
CA LEU A 19 -12.50 9.04 -0.13
C LEU A 19 -12.38 8.86 1.39
N ALA A 20 -13.12 9.65 2.18
CA ALA A 20 -13.13 9.53 3.62
C ALA A 20 -13.76 8.20 4.09
N SER A 21 -14.81 7.74 3.42
CA SER A 21 -15.42 6.43 3.66
C SER A 21 -14.44 5.30 3.36
N ASP A 22 -13.80 5.32 2.20
CA ASP A 22 -12.81 4.32 1.78
C ASP A 22 -11.63 4.27 2.76
N HIS A 23 -11.11 5.43 3.18
CA HIS A 23 -10.05 5.50 4.18
C HIS A 23 -10.48 4.93 5.54
N THR A 24 -11.68 5.28 5.99
CA THR A 24 -12.21 4.79 7.27
C THR A 24 -12.37 3.27 7.26
N GLN A 25 -12.90 2.73 6.16
CA GLN A 25 -13.02 1.29 5.95
C GLN A 25 -11.65 0.60 5.92
N ALA A 26 -10.68 1.15 5.17
CA ALA A 26 -9.31 0.65 5.09
C ALA A 26 -8.63 0.53 6.47
N VAL A 27 -8.80 1.54 7.32
CA VAL A 27 -8.25 1.53 8.69
C VAL A 27 -8.99 0.50 9.56
N ALA A 28 -10.33 0.51 9.52
CA ALA A 28 -11.15 -0.29 10.42
C ALA A 28 -11.14 -1.80 10.10
N GLU A 29 -11.19 -2.14 8.81
CA GLU A 29 -11.35 -3.53 8.35
C GLU A 29 -10.02 -4.19 7.98
N HIS A 30 -9.06 -3.43 7.43
CA HIS A 30 -7.79 -3.96 6.95
C HIS A 30 -6.59 -3.56 7.80
N GLY A 31 -6.79 -2.79 8.88
CA GLY A 31 -5.72 -2.36 9.77
C GLY A 31 -4.66 -1.49 9.09
N ILE A 32 -5.03 -0.79 8.01
CA ILE A 32 -4.10 0.01 7.23
C ILE A 32 -3.62 1.20 8.07
N PHE A 33 -2.31 1.32 8.25
CA PHE A 33 -1.67 2.38 9.06
C PHE A 33 -0.66 3.23 8.28
N GLY A 34 -0.39 2.89 7.01
CA GLY A 34 0.63 3.56 6.20
C GLY A 34 0.54 3.18 4.73
N THR A 35 1.38 3.81 3.90
CA THR A 35 1.42 3.60 2.46
C THR A 35 2.82 3.24 1.95
N PRO A 36 2.94 2.37 0.92
CA PRO A 36 1.86 1.52 0.38
C PRO A 36 1.52 0.36 1.35
N THR A 37 0.22 0.03 1.43
CA THR A 37 -0.26 -1.22 2.02
C THR A 37 -0.99 -2.01 0.94
N LEU A 38 -0.66 -3.28 0.78
CA LEU A 38 -1.32 -4.20 -0.14
C LEU A 38 -2.34 -5.03 0.63
N VAL A 39 -3.54 -5.23 0.08
CA VAL A 39 -4.56 -6.14 0.60
C VAL A 39 -4.70 -7.30 -0.37
N PHE A 40 -4.55 -8.53 0.12
CA PHE A 40 -4.59 -9.76 -0.67
C PHE A 40 -6.00 -10.36 -0.71
N ALA A 41 -6.22 -11.33 -1.61
CA ALA A 41 -7.55 -11.92 -1.83
C ALA A 41 -8.11 -12.67 -0.62
N ASP A 42 -7.27 -13.11 0.31
CA ASP A 42 -7.63 -13.74 1.57
C ASP A 42 -7.93 -12.73 2.71
N GLY A 43 -7.82 -11.43 2.41
CA GLY A 43 -8.01 -10.34 3.37
C GLY A 43 -6.78 -9.98 4.18
N ALA A 44 -5.66 -10.70 4.04
CA ALA A 44 -4.40 -10.31 4.66
C ALA A 44 -3.91 -8.97 4.10
N SER A 45 -3.30 -8.14 4.95
CA SER A 45 -2.74 -6.85 4.53
C SER A 45 -1.27 -6.76 4.91
N ALA A 46 -0.48 -6.08 4.08
CA ALA A 46 0.95 -5.89 4.30
C ALA A 46 1.42 -4.49 3.92
N TYR A 47 1.94 -3.76 4.91
CA TYR A 47 2.69 -2.54 4.68
C TYR A 47 4.05 -2.87 4.06
N VAL A 48 4.37 -2.24 2.94
CA VAL A 48 5.62 -2.49 2.21
C VAL A 48 6.46 -1.22 2.17
N ARG A 49 7.71 -1.32 2.61
CA ARG A 49 8.70 -0.26 2.47
C ARG A 49 9.83 -0.72 1.58
N LEU A 50 9.87 -0.18 0.36
CA LEU A 50 10.97 -0.40 -0.57
C LEU A 50 12.15 0.53 -0.22
N ALA A 51 13.37 0.03 -0.40
CA ALA A 51 14.58 0.81 -0.16
C ALA A 51 14.87 1.80 -1.29
N GLU A 52 14.54 1.40 -2.52
CA GLU A 52 14.71 2.13 -3.77
C GLU A 52 13.63 1.70 -4.76
N GLU A 53 13.45 2.48 -5.82
CA GLU A 53 12.55 2.14 -6.91
C GLU A 53 13.08 0.91 -7.65
N VAL A 54 12.18 -0.04 -7.94
CA VAL A 54 12.49 -1.24 -8.72
C VAL A 54 11.84 -1.05 -10.09
N ALA A 55 12.63 -1.15 -11.15
CA ALA A 55 12.19 -0.88 -12.51
C ALA A 55 12.36 -2.10 -13.44
N GLY A 56 11.57 -2.13 -14.52
CA GLY A 56 11.67 -3.16 -15.55
C GLY A 56 11.23 -4.54 -15.05
N ASP A 57 11.85 -5.58 -15.59
CA ASP A 57 11.48 -6.97 -15.30
C ASP A 57 11.71 -7.35 -13.82
N GLU A 58 12.61 -6.66 -13.13
CA GLU A 58 12.87 -6.86 -11.69
C GLU A 58 11.67 -6.48 -10.82
N SER A 59 10.78 -5.58 -11.27
CA SER A 59 9.60 -5.16 -10.51
C SER A 59 8.66 -6.34 -10.25
N LEU A 60 8.50 -7.24 -11.24
CA LEU A 60 7.66 -8.42 -11.10
C LEU A 60 8.28 -9.42 -10.12
N GLU A 61 9.58 -9.68 -10.24
CA GLU A 61 10.30 -10.60 -9.34
C GLU A 61 10.23 -10.13 -7.88
N VAL A 62 10.39 -8.82 -7.63
CA VAL A 62 10.24 -8.26 -6.28
C VAL A 62 8.81 -8.37 -5.78
N PHE A 63 7.82 -8.10 -6.64
CA PHE A 63 6.40 -8.24 -6.28
C PHE A 63 6.04 -9.68 -5.91
N GLU A 64 6.47 -10.67 -6.68
CA GLU A 64 6.24 -12.09 -6.39
C GLU A 64 6.84 -12.51 -5.04
N ARG A 65 8.06 -12.05 -4.74
CA ARG A 65 8.70 -12.28 -3.44
C ARG A 65 7.93 -11.65 -2.28
N LEU A 66 7.42 -10.43 -2.47
CA LEU A 66 6.60 -9.75 -1.47
C LEU A 66 5.33 -10.54 -1.19
N VAL A 67 4.60 -10.96 -2.24
CA VAL A 67 3.36 -11.75 -2.11
C VAL A 67 3.64 -13.08 -1.40
N ALA A 68 4.72 -13.78 -1.76
CA ALA A 68 5.06 -15.07 -1.15
C ALA A 68 5.28 -14.96 0.38
N VAL A 69 5.90 -13.86 0.86
CA VAL A 69 6.09 -13.65 2.30
C VAL A 69 4.81 -13.11 2.94
N ALA A 70 4.22 -12.08 2.35
CA ALA A 70 3.15 -11.30 2.96
C ALA A 70 1.79 -12.01 2.98
N ALA A 71 1.50 -12.84 1.97
CA ALA A 71 0.25 -13.59 1.88
C ALA A 71 0.41 -15.06 2.30
N SER A 72 1.51 -15.72 1.91
CA SER A 72 1.63 -17.18 2.08
C SER A 72 2.30 -17.64 3.38
N GLU A 73 2.92 -16.74 4.16
CA GLU A 73 3.63 -17.10 5.40
C GLU A 73 3.15 -16.27 6.61
N PRO A 74 2.00 -16.63 7.22
CA PRO A 74 1.37 -15.84 8.28
C PRO A 74 2.15 -15.80 9.60
N ARG A 75 3.21 -16.62 9.75
CA ARG A 75 4.05 -16.63 10.96
C ARG A 75 5.09 -15.49 10.95
N ILE A 76 5.35 -14.89 9.79
CA ILE A 76 6.26 -13.75 9.67
C ILE A 76 5.44 -12.46 9.83
N LEU A 77 5.57 -11.82 10.99
CA LEU A 77 4.86 -10.55 11.27
C LEU A 77 5.63 -9.33 10.77
N GLU A 78 6.96 -9.36 10.81
CA GLU A 78 7.78 -8.23 10.38
C GLU A 78 9.20 -8.66 9.99
N ILE A 79 9.69 -8.14 8.87
CA ILE A 79 11.11 -8.21 8.48
C ILE A 79 11.62 -6.77 8.33
N LYS A 80 12.59 -6.39 9.15
CA LYS A 80 13.29 -5.10 9.03
C LYS A 80 14.76 -5.32 8.73
N ARG A 81 15.27 -4.59 7.74
CA ARG A 81 16.70 -4.54 7.42
C ARG A 81 17.32 -3.33 8.11
N PRO A 82 18.14 -3.50 9.18
CA PRO A 82 18.80 -2.38 9.82
C PRO A 82 19.83 -1.76 8.86
N ARG A 83 19.93 -0.42 8.86
CA ARG A 83 21.06 0.30 8.24
C ARG A 83 22.11 0.56 9.31
N LYS A 84 23.38 0.35 9.00
CA LYS A 84 24.48 0.74 9.91
C LYS A 84 24.40 2.26 10.16
N PRO A 85 24.60 2.75 11.40
CA PRO A 85 24.88 4.15 11.62
C PRO A 85 26.15 4.51 10.83
N ASN A 86 26.13 5.64 10.13
CA ASN A 86 27.33 6.18 9.50
C ASN A 86 28.39 6.51 10.54
#